data_AF-A0ABD6BHM7-F1
#
_entry.id   AF-A0ABD6BHM7-F1
#
_cell.length_a   1.000
_cell.length_b   1.000
_cell.length_c   1.000
_cell.angle_alpha   90.00
_cell.angle_beta   90.00
_cell.angle_gamma   90.00
#
_symmetry.space_group_name_H-M   'P 1'
#
loop_
_entity.id
_entity.type
_entity.pdbx_description
1 polymer ?
#
loop_
_entity_poly.entity_id
_entity_poly.type
_entity_poly.pdbx_seq_one_letter_code
_entity_poly.pdbx_strand_id
1 'polypeptide(L)'
;MAVVGDKRVGCDGCGRTVALEELTTVTMPDGQQVACCPDCEPHARAAAQKGGSLDQRRDTCDGCTGTFLVAELKDVVLDDGTVVTCCPSCATEAPTSGSDDSSAPDTDDTTAVADTSPTTESEHTDEKRYRCTQCHEQVTEEPFRVTTIDERTERLCADCKAAAEDRGIVAAVDMRKTRAREILGVEPDVSDDELRDVYHDQIKRAHPDRKSGSKSAFQLVTEAYERLRTDE
;
A
#
# COMPACT_ATOMS: atom_id res chain seq x y z
N MET A 1 -60.67 -24.30 2.36
CA MET A 1 -59.88 -23.30 1.61
C MET A 1 -58.52 -23.21 2.28
N ALA A 2 -57.51 -23.84 1.70
CA ALA A 2 -56.15 -23.77 2.22
C ALA A 2 -55.62 -22.37 1.92
N VAL A 3 -55.28 -21.62 2.96
CA VAL A 3 -54.54 -20.36 2.81
C VAL A 3 -53.16 -20.77 2.34
N VAL A 4 -52.94 -20.75 1.02
CA VAL A 4 -51.59 -20.82 0.46
C VAL A 4 -50.94 -19.49 0.85
N GLY A 5 -50.39 -19.47 2.06
CA GLY A 5 -49.63 -18.34 2.55
C GLY A 5 -48.43 -18.22 1.64
N ASP A 6 -48.46 -17.21 0.77
CA ASP A 6 -47.31 -16.70 0.04
C ASP A 6 -46.20 -16.40 1.05
N LYS A 7 -45.37 -17.41 1.34
CA LYS A 7 -44.28 -17.28 2.30
C LYS A 7 -43.25 -16.38 1.63
N ARG A 8 -43.23 -15.11 2.03
CA ARG A 8 -42.24 -14.15 1.58
C ARG A 8 -41.02 -14.20 2.47
N VAL A 9 -39.86 -14.32 1.86
CA VAL A 9 -38.56 -14.42 2.55
C VAL A 9 -37.62 -13.38 1.93
N GLY A 10 -36.69 -12.86 2.73
CA GLY A 10 -35.70 -11.90 2.26
C GLY A 10 -34.66 -12.57 1.37
N CYS A 11 -34.28 -11.92 0.28
CA CYS A 11 -33.10 -12.25 -0.50
C CYS A 11 -31.84 -11.83 0.26
N ASP A 12 -30.88 -12.75 0.44
CA ASP A 12 -29.62 -12.47 1.15
C ASP A 12 -28.72 -11.48 0.41
N GLY A 13 -28.88 -11.34 -0.91
CA GLY A 13 -28.06 -10.44 -1.73
C GLY A 13 -28.52 -8.97 -1.70
N CYS A 14 -29.83 -8.71 -1.73
CA CYS A 14 -30.37 -7.35 -1.84
C CYS A 14 -31.37 -6.97 -0.74
N GLY A 15 -31.69 -7.87 0.18
CA GLY A 15 -32.62 -7.64 1.30
C GLY A 15 -34.09 -7.53 0.92
N ARG A 16 -34.43 -7.57 -0.38
CA ARG A 16 -35.82 -7.50 -0.84
C ARG A 16 -36.59 -8.76 -0.48
N THR A 17 -37.81 -8.61 0.03
CA THR A 17 -38.74 -9.73 0.27
C THR A 17 -39.34 -10.21 -1.05
N VAL A 18 -39.10 -11.48 -1.38
CA VAL A 18 -39.62 -12.14 -2.58
C VAL A 18 -40.37 -13.42 -2.18
N ALA A 19 -41.12 -14.01 -3.11
CA ALA A 19 -41.79 -15.28 -2.87
C ALA A 19 -40.74 -16.39 -2.69
N LEU A 20 -40.98 -17.32 -1.74
CA LEU A 20 -40.04 -18.41 -1.45
C LEU A 20 -39.74 -19.26 -2.70
N GLU A 21 -40.71 -19.42 -3.60
CA GLU A 21 -40.57 -20.16 -4.86
C GLU A 21 -39.69 -19.48 -5.91
N GLU A 22 -39.45 -18.18 -5.78
CA GLU A 22 -38.58 -17.40 -6.67
C GLU A 22 -37.13 -17.31 -6.15
N LEU A 23 -36.85 -17.88 -4.97
CA LEU A 23 -35.50 -17.90 -4.41
C LEU A 23 -34.71 -19.10 -4.91
N THR A 24 -33.54 -18.81 -5.47
CA THR A 24 -32.54 -19.81 -5.80
C THR A 24 -31.52 -19.88 -4.67
N THR A 25 -31.27 -21.10 -4.17
CA THR A 25 -30.20 -21.33 -3.19
C THR A 25 -28.86 -21.52 -3.91
N VAL A 26 -27.85 -20.75 -3.52
CA VAL A 26 -26.47 -20.85 -4.02
C VAL A 26 -25.55 -21.27 -2.87
N THR A 27 -24.64 -22.21 -3.12
CA THR A 27 -23.62 -22.62 -2.16
C THR A 27 -22.34 -21.81 -2.38
N MET A 28 -21.88 -21.15 -1.33
CA MET A 28 -20.67 -20.33 -1.31
C MET A 28 -19.42 -21.20 -1.06
N PRO A 29 -18.20 -20.70 -1.35
CA PRO A 29 -16.95 -21.46 -1.22
C PRO A 29 -16.60 -21.87 0.22
N ASP A 30 -17.09 -21.11 1.20
CA ASP A 30 -16.99 -21.39 2.64
C ASP A 30 -18.00 -22.44 3.13
N GLY A 31 -18.83 -22.99 2.23
CA GLY A 31 -19.88 -23.95 2.53
C GLY A 31 -21.20 -23.31 2.99
N GLN A 32 -21.29 -21.98 3.09
CA GLN A 32 -22.53 -21.30 3.46
C GLN A 32 -23.54 -21.34 2.31
N GLN A 33 -24.82 -21.57 2.62
CA GLN A 33 -25.90 -21.49 1.64
C GLN A 33 -26.60 -20.14 1.74
N VAL A 34 -26.80 -19.47 0.60
CA VAL A 34 -27.50 -18.18 0.51
C VAL A 34 -28.70 -18.28 -0.42
N ALA A 35 -29.82 -17.69 -0.05
CA ALA A 35 -31.05 -17.64 -0.82
C ALA A 35 -31.14 -16.31 -1.58
N CYS A 36 -31.08 -16.37 -2.91
CA CYS A 36 -31.02 -15.20 -3.78
C CYS A 36 -32.23 -15.13 -4.70
N CYS A 37 -32.75 -13.92 -4.93
CA CYS A 37 -33.75 -13.68 -5.97
C CYS A 37 -33.15 -13.84 -7.38
N PRO A 38 -33.97 -13.90 -8.44
CA PRO A 38 -33.48 -14.14 -9.82
C PRO A 38 -32.48 -13.08 -10.30
N ASP A 39 -32.60 -11.85 -9.81
CA ASP A 39 -31.64 -10.77 -10.11
C ASP A 39 -30.28 -10.99 -9.43
N CYS A 40 -30.28 -11.54 -8.20
CA CYS A 40 -29.08 -11.70 -7.38
C CYS A 40 -28.37 -13.04 -7.60
N GLU A 41 -29.10 -14.07 -8.03
CA GLU A 41 -28.56 -15.40 -8.36
C GLU A 41 -27.30 -15.35 -9.26
N PRO A 42 -27.26 -14.62 -10.39
CA PRO A 42 -26.07 -14.60 -11.24
C PRO A 42 -24.85 -14.00 -10.52
N HIS A 43 -25.08 -13.00 -9.67
CA HIS A 43 -24.01 -12.39 -8.87
C HIS A 43 -23.49 -13.34 -7.80
N ALA A 44 -24.39 -14.03 -7.09
CA ALA A 44 -24.03 -15.03 -6.09
C ALA A 44 -23.24 -16.20 -6.71
N ARG A 45 -23.65 -16.71 -7.88
CA ARG A 45 -22.91 -17.75 -8.60
C ARG A 45 -21.55 -17.29 -9.09
N ALA A 46 -21.45 -16.07 -9.63
CA ALA A 46 -20.18 -15.50 -10.04
C ALA A 46 -19.22 -15.32 -8.85
N ALA A 47 -19.74 -14.91 -7.68
CA ALA A 47 -18.97 -14.82 -6.45
C ALA A 47 -18.50 -16.20 -5.97
N ALA A 48 -19.37 -17.22 -6.01
CA ALA A 48 -19.01 -18.59 -5.66
C ALA A 48 -17.92 -19.17 -6.59
N GLN A 49 -17.99 -18.88 -7.89
CA GLN A 49 -16.95 -19.30 -8.84
C GLN A 49 -15.62 -18.57 -8.62
N LYS A 50 -15.66 -17.26 -8.34
CA LYS A 50 -14.44 -16.46 -8.08
C LYS A 50 -13.77 -16.83 -6.75
N GLY A 51 -14.53 -17.10 -5.71
CA GLY A 51 -13.97 -17.53 -4.42
C GLY A 51 -13.51 -19.00 -4.40
N GLY A 52 -13.89 -19.80 -5.39
CA GLY A 52 -13.32 -21.14 -5.64
C GLY A 52 -11.92 -21.11 -6.28
N SER A 53 -11.44 -19.94 -6.70
CA SER A 53 -10.05 -19.75 -7.15
C SER A 53 -9.13 -19.68 -5.93
N LEU A 54 -8.84 -20.86 -5.38
CA LEU A 54 -7.64 -21.24 -4.64
C LEU A 54 -7.12 -20.18 -3.67
N ASP A 55 -7.51 -20.33 -2.40
CA ASP A 55 -6.77 -19.96 -1.19
C ASP A 55 -5.61 -18.95 -1.41
N GLN A 56 -5.97 -17.69 -1.67
CA GLN A 56 -5.03 -16.57 -1.80
C GLN A 56 -4.38 -16.19 -0.45
N ARG A 57 -4.54 -17.04 0.58
CA ARG A 57 -3.89 -16.83 1.86
C ARG A 57 -2.40 -16.94 1.61
N ARG A 58 -1.68 -15.92 2.05
CA ARG A 58 -0.23 -15.85 1.95
C ARG A 58 0.34 -16.12 3.32
N ASP A 59 1.39 -16.91 3.35
CA ASP A 59 2.16 -17.17 4.56
C ASP A 59 3.65 -16.97 4.29
N THR A 60 4.42 -16.96 5.36
CA THR A 60 5.85 -16.64 5.33
C THR A 60 6.67 -17.92 5.23
N CYS A 61 7.66 -17.93 4.33
CA CYS A 61 8.64 -19.01 4.28
C CYS A 61 9.62 -18.89 5.46
N ASP A 62 9.81 -19.96 6.22
CA ASP A 62 10.75 -19.97 7.36
C ASP A 62 12.22 -19.85 6.93
N GLY A 63 12.56 -20.22 5.69
CA GLY A 63 13.93 -20.14 5.16
C GLY A 63 14.34 -18.75 4.66
N CYS A 64 13.49 -18.11 3.83
CA CYS A 64 13.82 -16.83 3.18
C CYS A 64 12.97 -15.64 3.65
N THR A 65 12.01 -15.87 4.55
CA THR A 65 11.06 -14.86 5.06
C THR A 65 10.20 -14.19 3.97
N GLY A 66 10.19 -14.74 2.76
CA GLY A 66 9.33 -14.26 1.67
C GLY A 66 7.87 -14.65 1.88
N THR A 67 6.95 -13.89 1.26
CA THR A 67 5.50 -14.14 1.33
C THR A 67 5.00 -14.92 0.11
N PHE A 68 4.58 -16.17 0.33
CA PHE A 68 4.15 -17.10 -0.72
C PHE A 68 2.70 -17.50 -0.52
N LEU A 69 2.07 -18.05 -1.55
CA LEU A 69 0.74 -18.64 -1.39
C LEU A 69 0.85 -19.87 -0.49
N VAL A 70 -0.11 -20.06 0.41
CA VAL A 70 -0.15 -21.26 1.28
C VAL A 70 -0.12 -22.54 0.46
N ALA A 71 -0.72 -22.55 -0.73
CA ALA A 71 -0.69 -23.68 -1.65
C ALA A 71 0.70 -23.99 -2.25
N GLU A 72 1.63 -23.04 -2.24
CA GLU A 72 3.00 -23.20 -2.77
C GLU A 72 4.02 -23.53 -1.67
N LEU A 73 3.67 -23.31 -0.41
CA LEU A 73 4.49 -23.66 0.73
C LEU A 73 4.40 -25.16 1.01
N LYS A 74 5.53 -25.74 1.44
CA LYS A 74 5.66 -27.15 1.77
C LYS A 74 6.26 -27.28 3.16
N ASP A 75 5.69 -28.17 3.96
CA ASP A 75 6.26 -28.53 5.24
C ASP A 75 7.43 -29.50 5.03
N VAL A 76 8.59 -29.10 5.53
CA VAL A 76 9.84 -29.86 5.49
C VAL A 76 10.22 -30.23 6.92
N VAL A 77 10.58 -31.50 7.13
CA VAL A 77 11.08 -32.00 8.42
C VAL A 77 12.60 -31.96 8.38
N LEU A 78 13.18 -31.15 9.26
CA LEU A 78 14.62 -31.06 9.45
C LEU A 78 15.16 -32.26 10.25
N ASP A 79 16.49 -32.46 10.24
CA ASP A 79 17.16 -33.59 10.89
C ASP A 79 16.97 -33.65 12.42
N ASP A 80 16.63 -32.53 13.04
CA ASP A 80 16.31 -32.41 14.47
C ASP A 80 14.83 -32.70 14.79
N GLY A 81 14.03 -33.04 13.77
CA GLY A 81 12.59 -33.29 13.88
C GLY A 81 11.72 -32.03 13.86
N THR A 82 12.32 -30.85 13.66
CA THR A 82 11.59 -29.59 13.52
C THR A 82 10.87 -29.54 12.17
N VAL A 83 9.57 -29.21 12.19
CA VAL A 83 8.77 -28.98 10.97
C VAL A 83 8.82 -27.50 10.63
N VAL A 84 9.31 -27.17 9.45
CA VAL A 84 9.39 -25.80 8.92
C VAL A 84 8.60 -25.70 7.63
N THR A 85 7.94 -24.57 7.41
CA THR A 85 7.13 -24.31 6.22
C THR A 85 7.95 -23.49 5.24
N CYS A 86 8.34 -24.11 4.13
CA CYS A 86 9.31 -23.56 3.18
C CYS A 86 8.70 -23.35 1.79
N CYS A 87 9.19 -22.33 1.09
CA CYS A 87 8.91 -22.15 -0.33
C CYS A 87 9.63 -23.23 -1.18
N PRO A 88 9.26 -23.41 -2.46
CA PRO A 88 9.82 -24.46 -3.31
C PRO A 88 11.35 -24.45 -3.40
N SER A 89 11.97 -23.27 -3.38
CA SER A 89 13.43 -23.12 -3.41
C SER A 89 14.06 -23.57 -2.10
N CYS A 90 13.62 -23.02 -0.97
CA CYS A 90 14.16 -23.37 0.35
C CYS A 90 13.91 -24.82 0.72
N ALA A 91 12.80 -25.42 0.26
CA ALA A 91 12.52 -26.83 0.47
C ALA A 91 13.51 -27.75 -0.25
N THR A 92 14.11 -27.29 -1.36
CA THR A 92 15.12 -28.06 -2.13
C THR A 92 16.50 -27.95 -1.48
N GLU A 93 16.78 -26.85 -0.78
CA GLU A 93 18.05 -26.58 -0.11
C GLU A 93 18.08 -27.07 1.36
N ALA A 94 16.92 -27.46 1.91
CA ALA A 94 16.84 -27.97 3.26
C ALA A 94 17.62 -29.30 3.38
N PRO A 95 18.47 -29.46 4.41
CA PRO A 95 19.13 -30.71 4.67
C PRO A 95 18.05 -31.73 5.06
N THR A 96 17.78 -32.66 4.14
CA THR A 96 16.90 -33.79 4.40
C THR A 96 17.79 -35.03 4.52
N SER A 97 17.59 -35.79 5.59
CA SER A 97 18.27 -37.07 5.79
C SER A 97 17.92 -38.05 4.65
N GLY A 98 18.80 -38.17 3.65
CA GLY A 98 18.62 -39.07 2.51
C GLY A 98 19.72 -39.05 1.44
N SER A 99 20.94 -39.46 1.83
CA SER A 99 22.01 -40.10 1.03
C SER A 99 22.49 -39.55 -0.34
N ASP A 100 23.78 -39.15 -0.31
CA ASP A 100 24.86 -39.46 -1.27
C ASP A 100 24.77 -38.93 -2.72
N ASP A 101 25.60 -37.92 -3.06
CA ASP A 101 26.82 -38.19 -3.83
C ASP A 101 27.80 -37.00 -3.78
N SER A 102 29.08 -37.36 -3.79
CA SER A 102 30.23 -36.50 -3.55
C SER A 102 30.53 -35.58 -4.73
N SER A 103 31.10 -34.40 -4.46
CA SER A 103 32.42 -34.00 -5.01
C SER A 103 32.76 -32.56 -4.61
N ALA A 104 33.76 -32.44 -3.73
CA ALA A 104 34.70 -31.32 -3.78
C ALA A 104 35.62 -31.48 -5.00
N PRO A 105 36.28 -30.42 -5.48
CA PRO A 105 37.59 -30.16 -4.89
C PRO A 105 37.89 -28.69 -4.60
N ASP A 106 38.71 -28.53 -3.58
CA ASP A 106 39.50 -27.34 -3.25
C ASP A 106 40.31 -26.83 -4.45
N THR A 107 40.41 -25.51 -4.59
CA THR A 107 41.69 -24.88 -4.91
C THR A 107 41.82 -23.55 -4.19
N ASP A 108 43.00 -23.42 -3.61
CA ASP A 108 43.48 -22.46 -2.64
C ASP A 108 43.91 -21.13 -3.30
N ASP A 109 44.04 -20.12 -2.44
CA ASP A 109 45.05 -19.07 -2.50
C ASP A 109 44.73 -17.71 -3.19
N THR A 110 44.36 -16.76 -2.32
CA THR A 110 45.08 -15.49 -2.09
C THR A 110 45.01 -14.38 -3.15
N THR A 111 44.29 -13.30 -2.84
CA THR A 111 44.91 -12.02 -2.44
C THR A 111 43.86 -11.01 -1.98
N ALA A 112 44.05 -10.54 -0.75
CA ALA A 112 43.42 -9.32 -0.23
C ALA A 112 43.98 -8.10 -0.96
N VAL A 113 43.12 -7.32 -1.62
CA VAL A 113 43.36 -5.92 -1.93
C VAL A 113 42.06 -5.12 -1.86
N ALA A 114 42.10 -4.14 -0.96
CA ALA A 114 41.45 -2.84 -1.01
C ALA A 114 39.96 -2.79 -1.37
N ASP A 115 39.14 -2.65 -0.33
CA ASP A 115 38.40 -1.41 -0.07
C ASP A 115 38.47 -0.40 -1.23
N THR A 116 37.55 -0.54 -2.15
CA THR A 116 37.10 0.57 -2.99
C THR A 116 35.67 0.28 -3.33
N SER A 117 34.78 0.65 -2.41
CA SER A 117 33.45 1.09 -2.79
C SER A 117 33.62 1.97 -4.02
N PRO A 118 33.06 1.62 -5.20
CA PRO A 118 32.83 2.64 -6.17
C PRO A 118 31.75 3.50 -5.51
N THR A 119 32.17 4.56 -4.83
CA THR A 119 31.44 5.81 -4.77
C THR A 119 31.32 6.27 -6.22
N THR A 120 30.53 5.53 -7.00
CA THR A 120 29.92 6.07 -8.18
C THR A 120 28.93 7.02 -7.56
N GLU A 121 29.36 8.28 -7.49
CA GLU A 121 28.55 9.47 -7.57
C GLU A 121 27.56 9.21 -8.70
N SER A 122 26.53 8.45 -8.34
CA SER A 122 25.38 8.28 -9.15
C SER A 122 24.71 9.59 -8.90
N GLU A 123 24.87 10.49 -9.85
CA GLU A 123 23.94 11.56 -10.15
C GLU A 123 22.59 10.88 -10.44
N HIS A 124 22.03 10.24 -9.42
CA HIS A 124 20.67 9.77 -9.38
C HIS A 124 19.86 11.05 -9.25
N THR A 125 19.62 11.69 -10.39
CA THR A 125 18.29 12.25 -10.60
C THR A 125 17.35 11.04 -10.59
N ASP A 126 17.08 10.51 -9.39
CA ASP A 126 16.08 9.50 -9.15
C ASP A 126 14.77 10.18 -9.55
N GLU A 127 14.33 9.94 -10.78
CA GLU A 127 13.02 10.36 -11.24
C GLU A 127 12.00 9.59 -10.39
N LYS A 128 11.76 10.09 -9.18
CA LYS A 128 10.87 9.50 -8.18
C LYS A 128 9.50 9.38 -8.83
N ARG A 129 9.17 8.16 -9.24
CA ARG A 129 7.87 7.82 -9.82
C ARG A 129 6.90 7.55 -8.70
N TYR A 130 6.01 8.50 -8.45
CA TYR A 130 4.95 8.37 -7.44
C TYR A 130 3.72 7.71 -8.07
N ARG A 131 2.89 7.05 -7.24
CA ARG A 131 1.60 6.49 -7.68
C ARG A 131 0.45 7.27 -7.08
N CYS A 132 -0.49 7.66 -7.92
CA CYS A 132 -1.76 8.21 -7.47
C CYS A 132 -2.59 7.13 -6.77
N THR A 133 -3.19 7.42 -5.62
CA THR A 133 -4.03 6.46 -4.89
C THR A 133 -5.40 6.22 -5.53
N GLN A 134 -5.84 7.10 -6.43
CA GLN A 134 -7.15 7.02 -7.08
C GLN A 134 -7.11 6.38 -8.46
N CYS A 135 -6.25 6.88 -9.35
CA CYS A 135 -6.12 6.33 -10.71
C CYS A 135 -5.00 5.29 -10.83
N HIS A 136 -4.16 5.11 -9.81
CA HIS A 136 -3.00 4.22 -9.81
C HIS A 136 -1.93 4.51 -10.88
N GLU A 137 -2.10 5.61 -11.63
CA GLU A 137 -1.15 6.05 -12.64
C GLU A 137 0.16 6.53 -12.01
N GLN A 138 1.26 6.31 -12.73
CA GLN A 138 2.58 6.78 -12.31
C GLN A 138 2.76 8.24 -12.71
N VAL A 139 3.19 9.06 -11.76
CA VAL A 139 3.47 10.49 -11.98
C VAL A 139 4.89 10.81 -11.58
N THR A 140 5.55 11.64 -12.39
CA THR A 140 6.91 12.14 -12.15
C THR A 140 6.91 13.33 -11.19
N GLU A 141 5.82 14.09 -11.15
CA GLU A 141 5.63 15.16 -10.17
C GLU A 141 5.22 14.62 -8.81
N GLU A 142 5.62 15.31 -7.73
CA GLU A 142 5.14 15.00 -6.38
C GLU A 142 3.60 15.11 -6.32
N PRO A 143 2.89 14.03 -5.95
CA PRO A 143 1.43 14.04 -5.85
C PRO A 143 0.97 14.93 -4.71
N PHE A 144 -0.21 15.49 -4.85
CA PHE A 144 -0.87 16.25 -3.80
C PHE A 144 -1.29 15.31 -2.67
N ARG A 145 -0.95 15.65 -1.44
CA ARG A 145 -1.58 15.03 -0.27
C ARG A 145 -2.88 15.78 0.01
N VAL A 146 -3.99 15.06 -0.07
CA VAL A 146 -5.33 15.61 0.05
C VAL A 146 -6.05 14.88 1.16
N THR A 147 -6.51 15.62 2.16
CA THR A 147 -7.41 15.08 3.18
C THR A 147 -8.82 15.25 2.68
N THR A 148 -9.51 14.13 2.51
CA THR A 148 -10.92 14.12 2.09
C THR A 148 -11.86 14.37 3.26
N ILE A 149 -13.14 14.61 2.97
CA ILE A 149 -14.20 14.76 3.99
C ILE A 149 -14.33 13.53 4.91
N ASP A 150 -13.89 12.35 4.47
CA ASP A 150 -13.89 11.12 5.27
C ASP A 150 -12.65 11.00 6.18
N GLU A 151 -11.92 12.10 6.37
CA GLU A 151 -10.69 12.19 7.20
C GLU A 151 -9.52 11.30 6.73
N ARG A 152 -9.64 10.66 5.55
CA ARG A 152 -8.54 9.93 4.91
C ARG A 152 -7.63 10.86 4.12
N THR A 153 -6.32 10.67 4.31
CA THR A 153 -5.27 11.34 3.52
C THR A 153 -4.91 10.50 2.30
N GLU A 154 -5.13 11.06 1.12
CA GLU A 154 -4.86 10.42 -0.17
C GLU A 154 -3.76 11.16 -0.94
N ARG A 155 -3.05 10.44 -1.83
CA ARG A 155 -2.03 11.03 -2.71
C ARG A 155 -2.56 11.08 -4.12
N LEU A 156 -2.90 12.28 -4.59
CA LEU A 156 -3.59 12.49 -5.86
C LEU A 156 -2.67 13.16 -6.89
N CYS A 157 -2.76 12.74 -8.15
CA CYS A 157 -2.21 13.53 -9.26
C CYS A 157 -3.00 14.83 -9.44
N ALA A 158 -2.50 15.75 -10.28
CA ALA A 158 -3.18 17.02 -10.55
C ALA A 158 -4.63 16.83 -11.03
N ASP A 159 -4.86 15.86 -11.91
CA ASP A 159 -6.19 15.59 -12.46
C ASP A 159 -7.14 15.01 -11.40
N CYS A 160 -6.69 14.03 -10.62
CA CYS A 160 -7.51 13.45 -9.55
C CYS A 160 -7.77 14.46 -8.43
N LYS A 161 -6.82 15.35 -8.16
CA LYS A 161 -6.97 16.44 -7.19
C LYS A 161 -8.02 17.44 -7.66
N ALA A 162 -7.97 17.88 -8.93
CA ALA A 162 -8.99 18.75 -9.52
C ALA A 162 -10.38 18.09 -9.50
N ALA A 163 -10.46 16.82 -9.91
CA ALA A 163 -11.72 16.07 -9.88
C ALA A 163 -12.28 15.90 -8.45
N ALA A 164 -11.42 15.76 -7.44
CA ALA A 164 -11.83 15.72 -6.04
C ALA A 164 -12.36 17.07 -5.56
N GLU A 165 -11.73 18.18 -5.95
CA GLU A 165 -12.20 19.54 -5.65
C GLU A 165 -13.57 19.81 -6.30
N ASP A 166 -13.73 19.43 -7.57
CA ASP A 166 -15.00 19.58 -8.30
C ASP A 166 -16.15 18.80 -7.67
N ARG A 167 -15.85 17.64 -7.07
CA ARG A 167 -16.82 16.82 -6.34
C ARG A 167 -17.07 17.32 -4.92
N GLY A 168 -16.34 18.32 -4.44
CA GLY A 168 -16.46 18.85 -3.08
C GLY A 168 -16.05 17.85 -1.99
N ILE A 169 -15.20 16.87 -2.32
CA ILE A 169 -14.76 15.83 -1.37
C ILE A 169 -13.45 16.19 -0.67
N VAL A 170 -12.86 17.35 -0.98
CA VAL A 170 -11.59 17.84 -0.43
C VAL A 170 -11.85 18.69 0.81
N ALA A 171 -11.33 18.26 1.96
CA ALA A 171 -11.37 19.03 3.20
C ALA A 171 -10.13 19.92 3.36
N ALA A 172 -8.94 19.38 3.04
CA ALA A 172 -7.68 20.12 3.07
C ALA A 172 -6.70 19.58 2.02
N VAL A 173 -5.82 20.44 1.52
CA VAL A 173 -4.73 20.07 0.62
C VAL A 173 -3.44 20.50 1.27
N ASP A 174 -2.55 19.54 1.52
CA ASP A 174 -1.24 19.84 2.08
C ASP A 174 -0.33 20.43 1.01
N MET A 175 0.56 21.34 1.44
CA MET A 175 1.58 21.91 0.57
C MET A 175 2.53 20.81 0.01
N ARG A 176 2.92 20.93 -1.26
CA ARG A 176 3.97 20.07 -1.85
C ARG A 176 5.35 20.44 -1.30
N LYS A 177 6.30 19.50 -1.18
CA LYS A 177 7.66 19.79 -0.70
C LYS A 177 8.38 20.77 -1.60
N THR A 178 8.26 20.60 -2.92
CA THR A 178 8.90 21.52 -3.88
C THR A 178 8.45 22.96 -3.62
N ARG A 179 7.15 23.17 -3.44
CA ARG A 179 6.60 24.49 -3.10
C ARG A 179 7.04 24.99 -1.73
N ALA A 180 7.12 24.11 -0.73
CA ALA A 180 7.62 24.47 0.60
C ALA A 180 9.08 24.96 0.54
N ARG A 181 9.93 24.30 -0.27
CA ARG A 181 11.32 24.73 -0.50
C ARG A 181 11.40 26.04 -1.25
N GLU A 182 10.56 26.27 -2.26
CA GLU A 182 10.47 27.55 -2.97
C GLU A 182 10.09 28.71 -2.03
N ILE A 183 9.13 28.48 -1.12
CA ILE A 183 8.72 29.49 -0.13
C ILE A 183 9.85 29.78 0.85
N LEU A 184 10.53 28.74 1.34
CA LEU A 184 11.64 28.91 2.28
C LEU A 184 12.94 29.37 1.58
N GLY A 185 13.03 29.22 0.26
CA GLY A 185 14.21 29.53 -0.53
C GLY A 185 15.39 28.61 -0.22
N VAL A 186 15.12 27.35 0.12
CA VAL A 186 16.12 26.36 0.55
C VAL A 186 16.38 25.31 -0.53
N GLU A 187 17.61 24.80 -0.55
CA GLU A 187 18.03 23.72 -1.45
C GLU A 187 17.38 22.37 -1.05
N PRO A 188 17.27 21.41 -1.99
CA PRO A 188 16.62 20.13 -1.73
C PRO A 188 17.27 19.31 -0.62
N ASP A 189 18.57 19.49 -0.42
CA ASP A 189 19.43 18.72 0.50
C ASP A 189 19.87 19.54 1.72
N VAL A 190 19.10 20.58 2.06
CA VAL A 190 19.37 21.42 3.25
C VAL A 190 19.26 20.59 4.54
N SER A 191 20.18 20.82 5.48
CA SER A 191 20.12 20.19 6.81
C SER A 191 18.99 20.76 7.66
N ASP A 192 18.50 20.00 8.65
CA ASP A 192 17.43 20.48 9.54
C ASP A 192 17.83 21.71 10.38
N ASP A 193 19.10 21.83 10.72
CA ASP A 193 19.62 23.00 11.44
C ASP A 193 19.55 24.25 10.57
N GLU A 194 20.00 24.15 9.32
CA GLU A 194 19.93 25.26 8.37
C GLU A 194 18.47 25.58 7.99
N LEU A 195 17.61 24.57 7.86
CA LEU A 195 16.18 24.74 7.66
C LEU A 195 15.53 25.53 8.82
N ARG A 196 15.90 25.23 10.07
CA ARG A 196 15.45 25.96 11.26
C ARG A 196 15.91 27.41 11.27
N ASP A 197 17.15 27.67 10.90
CA ASP A 197 17.70 29.03 10.84
C ASP A 197 16.99 29.87 9.78
N VAL A 198 16.80 29.33 8.58
CA VAL A 198 16.06 29.98 7.50
C VAL A 198 14.61 30.24 7.92
N TYR A 199 13.96 29.27 8.55
CA TYR A 199 12.61 29.43 9.09
C TYR A 199 12.51 30.57 10.11
N HIS A 200 13.44 30.65 11.07
CA HIS A 200 13.47 31.72 12.06
C HIS A 200 13.65 33.10 11.41
N ASP A 201 14.50 33.20 10.40
CA ASP A 201 14.71 34.46 9.69
C ASP A 201 13.52 34.87 8.81
N GLN A 202 12.87 33.90 8.17
CA GLN A 202 11.62 34.10 7.45
C GLN A 202 10.48 34.55 8.38
N ILE A 203 10.33 33.92 9.54
CA ILE A 203 9.34 34.32 10.54
C ILE A 203 9.57 35.74 11.02
N LYS A 204 10.83 36.10 11.33
CA LYS A 204 11.15 37.47 11.74
C LYS A 204 10.70 38.48 10.68
N ARG A 205 10.78 38.15 9.39
CA ARG A 205 10.35 39.03 8.28
C ARG A 205 8.83 39.04 8.09
N ALA A 206 8.19 37.87 8.20
CA ALA A 206 6.76 37.68 7.95
C ALA A 206 5.86 38.04 9.14
N HIS A 207 6.43 38.24 10.33
CA HIS A 207 5.68 38.49 11.57
C HIS A 207 4.73 39.70 11.44
N PRO A 208 3.44 39.56 11.82
CA PRO A 208 2.42 40.62 11.64
C PRO A 208 2.75 41.92 12.38
N ASP A 209 3.57 41.87 13.43
CA ASP A 209 4.04 43.06 14.15
C ASP A 209 4.99 43.95 13.32
N ARG A 210 5.46 43.46 12.15
CA ARG A 210 6.25 44.26 11.22
C ARG A 210 5.38 44.89 10.15
N LYS A 211 5.79 46.07 9.68
CA LYS A 211 5.09 46.80 8.59
C LYS A 211 4.95 46.01 7.29
N SER A 212 5.84 45.06 7.03
CA SER A 212 5.81 44.18 5.84
C SER A 212 5.23 42.79 6.12
N GLY A 213 4.90 42.49 7.38
CA GLY A 213 4.43 41.16 7.78
C GLY A 213 2.92 41.07 7.77
N SER A 214 2.42 39.85 7.61
CA SER A 214 0.99 39.57 7.64
C SER A 214 0.75 38.19 8.25
N LYS A 215 -0.44 37.99 8.83
CA LYS A 215 -0.82 36.69 9.39
C LYS A 215 -0.77 35.58 8.33
N SER A 216 -1.15 35.89 7.10
CA SER A 216 -1.10 34.94 5.99
C SER A 216 0.33 34.58 5.58
N ALA A 217 1.24 35.55 5.54
CA ALA A 217 2.65 35.28 5.26
C ALA A 217 3.29 34.42 6.35
N PHE A 218 2.99 34.71 7.62
CA PHE A 218 3.46 33.91 8.75
C PHE A 218 2.94 32.47 8.69
N GLN A 219 1.66 32.28 8.38
CA GLN A 219 1.04 30.96 8.25
C GLN A 219 1.66 30.17 7.08
N LEU A 220 1.89 30.82 5.94
CA LEU A 220 2.50 30.19 4.76
C LEU A 220 3.92 29.68 5.05
N VAL A 221 4.73 30.47 5.75
CA VAL A 221 6.10 30.07 6.16
C VAL A 221 6.07 28.92 7.16
N THR A 222 5.11 28.93 8.09
CA THR A 222 4.95 27.87 9.10
C THR A 222 4.53 26.55 8.45
N GLU A 223 3.55 26.58 7.56
CA GLU A 223 3.11 25.40 6.82
C GLU A 223 4.24 24.81 5.96
N ALA A 224 5.03 25.66 5.30
CA ALA A 224 6.19 25.22 4.53
C ALA A 224 7.24 24.51 5.41
N TYR A 225 7.53 25.04 6.59
CA TYR A 225 8.48 24.42 7.52
C TYR A 225 7.98 23.07 8.08
N GLU A 226 6.72 23.03 8.53
CA GLU A 226 6.09 21.78 9.00
C GLU A 226 6.08 20.70 7.91
N ARG A 227 5.85 21.10 6.66
CA ARG A 227 5.84 20.18 5.52
C ARG A 227 7.20 19.51 5.29
N LEU A 228 8.30 20.25 5.47
CA LEU A 228 9.65 19.70 5.26
C LEU A 228 10.11 18.85 6.44
N ARG A 229 9.64 19.13 7.66
CA ARG A 229 10.02 18.40 8.88
C ARG A 229 9.32 17.05 9.08
N THR A 230 8.12 16.85 8.52
CA THR A 230 7.27 15.65 8.78
C THR A 230 7.73 14.38 8.04
N ASP A 231 8.90 14.38 7.40
CA ASP A 231 9.38 13.31 6.51
C ASP A 231 10.68 12.60 7.00
N GLU A 232 11.03 12.75 8.29
CA GLU A 232 12.03 11.90 8.99
C GLU A 232 11.38 10.69 9.70
#